data_AF-A0A2E8CZH5-F1
#
_entry.id   AF-A0A2E8CZH5-F1
#
_cell.length_a   1.000
_cell.length_b   1.000
_cell.length_c   1.000
_cell.angle_alpha   90.00
_cell.angle_beta   90.00
_cell.angle_gamma   90.00
#
_symmetry.space_group_name_H-M   'P 1'
#
loop_
_entity.id
_entity.type
_entity.pdbx_description
1 polymer ?
#
loop_
_entity_poly.entity_id
_entity_poly.type
_entity_poly.pdbx_seq_one_letter_code
_entity_poly.pdbx_strand_id
1 'polypeptide(L)'
;MHGNVWEWCSDWYSEDYYGGSPSRDPAGPASGSDRVIRGGSWSYASQCCRAADRSVYSPSSLFSYLGFRVTSSVVAAGAPNPDSLDDKLDRLLDGIE
;
A
#
# COMPACT_ATOMS: atom_id res chain seq x y z
N MET A 1 5.64 7.06 11.56
CA MET A 1 4.38 7.22 12.33
C MET A 1 4.31 6.09 13.34
N HIS A 2 4.15 6.40 14.62
CA HIS A 2 4.22 5.44 15.73
C HIS A 2 3.12 5.71 16.75
N GLY A 3 2.25 4.72 17.01
CA GLY A 3 1.16 4.81 17.97
C GLY A 3 -0.10 5.54 17.48
N ASN A 4 -0.95 5.93 18.43
CA ASN A 4 -2.33 6.37 18.21
C ASN A 4 -3.22 5.26 17.61
N VAL A 5 -3.18 5.04 16.30
CA VAL A 5 -3.95 3.97 15.65
C VAL A 5 -3.08 3.20 14.69
N TRP A 6 -3.34 1.91 14.55
CA TRP A 6 -2.83 1.12 13.44
C TRP A 6 -3.36 1.74 12.15
N GLU A 7 -2.52 1.88 11.14
CA GLU A 7 -2.90 2.44 9.84
C GLU A 7 -2.92 1.31 8.80
N TRP A 8 -4.07 1.13 8.15
CA TRP A 8 -4.23 0.21 7.00
C TRP A 8 -3.31 0.58 5.84
N CYS A 9 -2.77 -0.44 5.17
CA CYS A 9 -2.10 -0.34 3.88
C CYS A 9 -2.89 -1.08 2.79
N SER A 10 -2.70 -0.66 1.55
CA SER A 10 -3.33 -1.31 0.39
C SER A 10 -2.80 -2.73 0.18
N ASP A 11 -1.59 -3.04 0.61
CA ASP A 11 -0.90 -4.30 0.38
C ASP A 11 -1.62 -5.50 1.04
N TRP A 12 -1.68 -6.62 0.31
CA TRP A 12 -1.90 -7.93 0.92
C TRP A 12 -0.66 -8.36 1.71
N TYR A 13 -0.84 -9.13 2.77
CA TYR A 13 0.30 -9.69 3.50
C TYR A 13 0.77 -11.00 2.87
N SER A 14 2.08 -11.15 2.74
CA SER A 14 2.76 -12.44 2.64
C SER A 14 4.03 -12.38 3.48
N GLU A 15 4.34 -13.48 4.17
CA GLU A 15 5.50 -13.61 5.05
C GLU A 15 6.81 -13.52 4.25
N ASP A 16 6.84 -14.12 3.07
CA ASP A 16 8.00 -14.24 2.19
C ASP A 16 8.15 -13.10 1.16
N TYR A 17 7.22 -12.13 1.13
CA TYR A 17 7.14 -11.11 0.07
C TYR A 17 8.47 -10.36 -0.14
N TYR A 18 9.19 -10.08 0.94
CA TYR A 18 10.46 -9.33 0.87
C TYR A 18 11.59 -10.11 0.20
N GLY A 19 11.53 -11.45 0.15
CA GLY A 19 12.55 -12.25 -0.51
C GLY A 19 12.55 -12.12 -2.04
N GLY A 20 11.41 -11.78 -2.64
CA GLY A 20 11.24 -11.64 -4.09
C GLY A 20 10.64 -10.31 -4.54
N SER A 21 10.52 -9.33 -3.64
CA SER A 21 9.93 -8.02 -3.90
C SER A 21 10.67 -7.30 -5.05
N PRO A 22 9.97 -6.66 -5.99
CA PRO A 22 10.61 -5.73 -6.92
C PRO A 22 11.27 -4.58 -6.14
N SER A 23 12.35 -4.04 -6.70
CA SER A 23 13.11 -2.95 -6.06
C SER A 23 12.46 -1.57 -6.20
N ARG A 24 11.54 -1.43 -7.16
CA ARG A 24 10.83 -0.19 -7.48
C ARG A 24 9.33 -0.42 -7.31
N ASP A 25 8.71 0.47 -6.52
CA ASP A 25 7.27 0.53 -6.27
C ASP A 25 6.60 -0.84 -6.02
N PRO A 26 7.04 -1.58 -4.98
CA PRO A 26 6.44 -2.87 -4.65
C PRO A 26 5.00 -2.68 -4.14
N ALA A 27 4.04 -3.24 -4.87
CA ALA A 27 2.60 -3.12 -4.58
C ALA A 27 2.05 -4.22 -3.65
N GLY A 28 2.92 -5.07 -3.09
CA GLY A 28 2.53 -6.28 -2.37
C GLY A 28 2.21 -7.47 -3.29
N PRO A 29 1.79 -8.62 -2.71
CA PRO A 29 1.22 -9.74 -3.46
C PRO A 29 -0.08 -9.35 -4.17
N ALA A 30 -0.41 -10.02 -5.28
CA ALA A 30 -1.63 -9.74 -6.05
C ALA A 30 -2.93 -10.13 -5.30
N SER A 31 -2.87 -11.11 -4.40
CA SER A 31 -3.99 -11.60 -3.59
C SER A 31 -3.51 -12.04 -2.21
N GLY A 32 -4.45 -12.14 -1.26
CA GLY A 32 -4.17 -12.59 0.10
C GLY A 32 -5.45 -12.67 0.94
N SER A 33 -5.32 -13.16 2.17
CA SER A 33 -6.41 -13.19 3.17
C SER A 33 -6.49 -11.90 3.99
N ASP A 34 -5.34 -11.35 4.34
CA ASP A 34 -5.21 -10.24 5.30
C ASP A 34 -4.43 -9.07 4.71
N ARG A 35 -4.83 -7.86 5.09
CA ARG A 35 -4.16 -6.62 4.67
C ARG A 35 -3.14 -6.21 5.72
N VAL A 36 -2.08 -5.55 5.25
CA VAL A 36 -1.02 -5.04 6.13
C VAL A 36 -1.53 -3.85 6.94
N ILE A 37 -1.17 -3.81 8.23
CA ILE A 37 -1.29 -2.63 9.10
C ILE A 37 0.09 -2.23 9.64
N ARG A 38 0.28 -0.93 9.86
CA ARG A 38 1.56 -0.34 10.24
C ARG A 38 1.41 0.65 11.39
N GLY A 39 2.50 0.85 12.14
CA GLY A 39 2.64 1.98 13.07
C GLY A 39 2.28 1.72 14.54
N GLY A 40 1.56 0.64 14.87
CA GLY A 40 1.10 0.39 16.23
C GLY A 40 -0.11 1.26 16.63
N SER A 41 -0.62 1.11 17.85
CA SER A 41 -1.74 1.91 18.35
C SER A 41 -1.64 2.18 19.85
N TRP A 42 -2.53 3.02 20.38
CA TRP A 42 -2.61 3.32 21.82
C TRP A 42 -2.96 2.08 22.68
N SER A 43 -3.51 1.03 22.07
CA SER A 43 -3.96 -0.18 22.77
C SER A 43 -2.91 -1.31 22.79
N TYR A 44 -1.74 -1.10 22.18
CA TYR A 44 -0.69 -2.11 22.05
C TYR A 44 0.63 -1.65 22.70
N ALA A 45 1.47 -2.63 23.00
CA ALA A 45 2.78 -2.37 23.60
C ALA A 45 3.69 -1.61 22.63
N SER A 46 4.62 -0.82 23.18
CA SER A 46 5.49 0.07 22.39
C SER A 46 6.36 -0.66 21.37
N GLN A 47 6.61 -1.96 21.54
CA GLN A 47 7.35 -2.79 20.58
C GLN A 47 6.62 -2.93 19.23
N CYS A 48 5.28 -2.87 19.24
CA CYS A 48 4.44 -2.87 18.04
C CYS A 48 4.48 -1.53 17.30
N CYS A 49 4.93 -0.46 17.97
CA CYS A 49 5.04 0.88 17.40
C CYS A 49 6.39 1.11 16.71
N ARG A 50 7.15 0.07 16.33
CA ARG A 50 8.42 0.24 15.60
C ARG A 50 8.20 0.51 14.11
N ALA A 51 9.14 1.21 13.47
CA ALA A 51 9.05 1.55 12.04
C ALA A 51 9.01 0.33 11.12
N ALA A 52 9.69 -0.75 11.50
CA ALA A 52 9.74 -2.00 10.75
C ALA A 52 8.65 -2.99 11.16
N ASP A 53 7.86 -2.70 12.19
CA ASP A 53 6.79 -3.59 12.62
C ASP A 53 5.69 -3.65 11.55
N ARG A 54 5.24 -4.88 11.29
CA ARG A 54 4.19 -5.20 10.32
C ARG A 54 3.27 -6.17 11.01
N SER A 55 1.99 -5.85 11.04
CA SER A 55 0.96 -6.77 11.48
C SER A 55 -0.13 -6.84 10.41
N VAL A 56 -1.15 -7.64 10.64
CA VAL A 56 -2.20 -7.92 9.67
C VAL A 56 -3.56 -7.99 10.34
N TYR A 57 -4.59 -7.70 9.56
CA TYR A 57 -5.97 -8.00 9.92
C TYR A 57 -6.77 -8.35 8.66
N SER A 58 -7.87 -9.07 8.86
CA SER A 58 -8.87 -9.30 7.82
C SER A 58 -9.40 -7.96 7.31
N PRO A 59 -9.64 -7.80 6.00
CA PRO A 59 -10.20 -6.56 5.43
C PRO A 59 -11.54 -6.12 6.06
N SER A 60 -12.28 -7.06 6.66
CA SER A 60 -13.55 -6.79 7.34
C SER A 60 -13.40 -6.36 8.81
N SER A 61 -12.18 -6.35 9.34
CA SER A 61 -11.92 -5.99 10.74
C SER A 61 -12.08 -4.50 10.99
N LEU A 62 -12.82 -4.17 12.06
CA LEU A 62 -13.07 -2.81 12.49
C LEU A 62 -12.81 -2.72 14.01
N PHE A 63 -11.81 -1.94 14.40
CA PHE A 63 -11.45 -1.74 15.80
C PHE A 63 -11.29 -0.25 16.10
N SER A 64 -11.55 0.16 17.33
CA SER A 64 -11.39 1.56 17.77
C SER A 64 -9.95 2.08 17.71
N TYR A 65 -8.98 1.18 17.58
CA TYR A 65 -7.56 1.48 17.48
C TYR A 65 -7.01 1.29 16.05
N LEU A 66 -7.88 1.08 15.05
CA LEU A 66 -7.53 0.81 13.66
C LEU A 66 -8.14 1.86 12.75
N GLY A 67 -7.30 2.57 12.00
CA GLY A 67 -7.68 3.61 11.06
C GLY A 67 -6.88 3.51 9.77
N PHE A 68 -6.78 4.62 9.04
CA PHE A 68 -6.02 4.69 7.79
C PHE A 68 -5.56 6.13 7.53
N ARG A 69 -4.57 6.25 6.64
CA ARG A 69 -4.12 7.53 6.09
C ARG A 69 -4.12 7.42 4.58
N VAL A 70 -4.62 8.44 3.91
CA VAL A 70 -4.70 8.47 2.44
C VAL A 70 -3.36 8.89 1.85
N THR A 71 -3.02 8.29 0.72
CA THR A 71 -1.92 8.68 -0.16
C THR A 71 -2.48 8.99 -1.55
N SER A 72 -1.75 9.79 -2.32
CA SER A 72 -2.06 10.09 -3.71
C SER A 72 -0.76 10.12 -4.50
N SER A 73 -0.79 9.64 -5.74
CA SER A 73 0.33 9.75 -6.66
C SER A 73 0.54 11.21 -7.02
N VAL A 74 1.79 11.66 -6.96
CA VAL A 74 2.16 12.95 -7.54
C VAL A 74 2.31 12.77 -9.04
N VAL A 75 1.48 13.44 -9.83
CA VAL A 75 1.78 13.63 -11.26
C VAL A 75 2.90 14.65 -11.32
N ALA A 76 4.09 14.23 -11.75
CA ALA A 76 5.22 15.14 -11.90
C ALA A 76 4.81 16.30 -12.83
N ALA A 77 5.07 17.54 -12.43
CA ALA A 77 4.78 18.70 -13.27
C ALA A 77 5.54 18.56 -14.60
N GLY A 78 4.80 18.32 -15.69
CA GLY A 78 5.34 18.11 -17.03
C GLY A 78 5.38 16.64 -17.52
N ALA A 79 5.03 15.65 -16.70
CA ALA A 79 4.79 14.30 -17.20
C ALA A 79 3.43 14.24 -17.93
N PRO A 80 3.34 13.56 -19.09
CA PRO A 80 2.05 13.36 -19.75
C PRO A 80 1.09 12.66 -18.79
N ASN A 81 -0.11 13.20 -18.65
CA ASN A 81 -1.15 12.62 -17.81
C ASN A 81 -1.49 11.22 -18.38
N PRO A 82 -1.30 10.13 -17.63
CA PRO A 82 -1.55 8.77 -18.13
C PRO A 82 -3.04 8.48 -18.41
N ASP A 83 -3.94 9.38 -17.99
CA ASP A 83 -5.36 9.34 -18.32
C ASP A 83 -5.76 10.29 -19.46
N SER A 84 -4.80 11.02 -20.03
CA SER A 84 -5.04 11.87 -21.21
C SER A 84 -5.45 11.04 -22.43
N LEU A 85 -6.24 11.64 -23.32
CA LEU A 85 -6.62 10.98 -24.57
C LEU A 85 -5.39 10.65 -25.42
N ASP A 86 -4.36 11.49 -25.38
CA ASP A 86 -3.14 11.33 -26.17
C ASP A 86 -2.36 10.07 -25.72
N ASP A 87 -2.18 9.85 -24.41
CA ASP A 87 -1.54 8.65 -23.85
C ASP A 87 -2.36 7.37 -24.11
N LYS A 88 -3.69 7.46 -24.13
CA LYS A 88 -4.56 6.34 -24.51
C LYS A 88 -4.44 6.00 -26.00
N LEU A 89 -4.25 7.01 -26.85
CA LEU A 89 -4.08 6.83 -28.28
C LEU A 89 -2.73 6.18 -28.60
N ASP A 90 -1.66 6.65 -27.95
CA ASP A 90 -0.31 6.10 -28.12
C ASP A 90 -0.26 4.62 -27.71
N ARG A 91 -0.84 4.25 -26.56
CA ARG A 91 -0.93 2.83 -26.15
C ARG A 91 -1.79 1.96 -27.07
N LEU A 92 -2.78 2.54 -27.73
CA LEU A 92 -3.61 1.83 -28.72
C LEU A 92 -2.85 1.59 -30.02
N LEU A 93 -2.00 2.52 -30.43
CA LEU A 93 -1.17 2.41 -31.62
C LEU A 93 0.02 1.46 -31.41
N ASP A 94 0.62 1.46 -30.23
CA ASP A 94 1.72 0.57 -29.84
C ASP A 94 1.31 -0.92 -29.74
N GLY A 95 0.01 -1.21 -29.72
CA GLY A 95 -0.54 -2.58 -29.66
C GLY A 95 -0.97 -3.18 -31.01
N ILE A 96 -0.69 -2.50 -32.13
CA ILE A 96 -1.13 -2.88 -33.49
C ILE A 96 0.01 -3.47 -34.36
N GLU A 97 1.26 -3.48 -33.89
CA GLU A 97 2.38 -4.21 -34.52
C GLU A 97 2.49 -5.66 -34.02
#